data_AF-A0A852YAV7-F1
#
_entry.id   AF-A0A852YAV7-F1
#
_cell.length_a   1.000
_cell.length_b   1.000
_cell.length_c   1.000
_cell.angle_alpha   90.00
_cell.angle_beta   90.00
_cell.angle_gamma   90.00
#
_symmetry.space_group_name_H-M   'P 1'
#
loop_
_entity.id
_entity.type
_entity.pdbx_description
1 polymer ?
#
loop_
_entity_poly.entity_id
_entity_poly.type
_entity_poly.pdbx_seq_one_letter_code
_entity_poly.pdbx_strand_id
1 'polypeptide(L)'
;MLATGYGAEVPDFLEPIRDRLDWDARGRLDVAREYTVDGDRGRVFVLNGEEHSHGVTAPDLGFGAWRNAVIIAAITGREVYPIERRIAFQEFGVPADALPVPGAAASSTAASSVDAASAAAASASADAVEADAVEVAR
;
A
#
# COMPACT_ATOMS: atom_id res chain seq x y z
N MET A 1 29.95 -16.83 -17.73
CA MET A 1 28.70 -16.75 -16.94
C MET A 1 28.36 -15.28 -16.79
N LEU A 2 27.12 -14.87 -17.12
CA LEU A 2 26.66 -13.48 -16.99
C LEU A 2 25.63 -13.45 -15.84
N ALA A 3 25.98 -12.77 -14.74
CA ALA A 3 25.20 -12.70 -13.50
C ALA A 3 24.64 -11.28 -13.30
N THR A 4 23.89 -10.80 -14.29
CA THR A 4 23.39 -9.41 -14.35
C THR A 4 22.04 -9.19 -13.65
N GLY A 5 21.45 -10.24 -13.09
CA GLY A 5 20.11 -10.17 -12.46
C GLY A 5 18.95 -10.25 -13.45
N TYR A 6 17.78 -9.79 -13.02
CA TYR A 6 16.53 -9.77 -13.80
C TYR A 6 16.02 -8.33 -13.98
N GLY A 7 15.43 -8.04 -15.14
CA GLY A 7 14.72 -6.78 -15.39
C GLY A 7 13.22 -6.99 -15.31
N ALA A 8 12.51 -6.04 -14.70
CA ALA A 8 11.06 -6.01 -14.69
C ALA A 8 10.54 -5.47 -16.04
N GLU A 9 9.62 -6.21 -16.67
CA GLU A 9 8.96 -5.82 -17.91
C GLU A 9 7.46 -6.03 -17.80
N VAL A 10 6.67 -5.16 -18.44
CA VAL A 10 5.21 -5.32 -18.51
C VAL A 10 4.88 -6.27 -19.67
N PRO A 11 4.20 -7.40 -19.41
CA PRO A 11 3.91 -8.37 -20.46
C PRO A 11 2.96 -7.85 -21.55
N ASP A 12 3.22 -8.24 -22.81
CA ASP A 12 2.44 -7.80 -23.99
C ASP A 12 0.94 -8.14 -23.92
N PHE A 13 0.55 -9.15 -23.16
CA PHE A 13 -0.87 -9.53 -23.03
C PHE A 13 -1.72 -8.47 -22.33
N LEU A 14 -1.09 -7.49 -21.64
CA LEU A 14 -1.78 -6.38 -21.00
C LEU A 14 -2.10 -5.24 -21.98
N GLU A 15 -1.53 -5.23 -23.17
CA GLU A 15 -1.74 -4.17 -24.17
C GLU A 15 -3.23 -3.92 -24.51
N PRO A 16 -4.10 -4.95 -24.64
CA PRO A 16 -5.54 -4.73 -24.90
C PRO A 16 -6.31 -4.02 -23.79
N ILE A 17 -5.74 -3.93 -22.57
CA ILE A 17 -6.34 -3.23 -21.42
C ILE A 17 -5.48 -2.06 -20.96
N ARG A 18 -4.51 -1.61 -21.76
CA ARG A 18 -3.56 -0.56 -21.42
C ARG A 18 -4.24 0.73 -20.94
N ASP A 19 -5.37 1.09 -21.56
CA ASP A 19 -6.20 2.25 -21.24
C ASP A 19 -6.89 2.18 -19.87
N ARG A 20 -6.95 0.98 -19.28
CA ARG A 20 -7.54 0.73 -17.96
C ARG A 20 -6.50 0.66 -16.84
N LEU A 21 -5.22 0.76 -17.19
CA LEU A 21 -4.11 0.72 -16.24
C LEU A 21 -3.54 2.12 -16.08
N ASP A 22 -3.04 2.41 -14.88
CA ASP A 22 -2.33 3.65 -14.61
C ASP A 22 -0.84 3.48 -14.93
N TRP A 23 -0.24 4.54 -15.46
CA TRP A 23 1.13 4.54 -15.95
C TRP A 23 1.89 5.76 -15.43
N ASP A 24 3.12 5.54 -14.99
CA ASP A 24 4.01 6.62 -14.57
C ASP A 24 4.62 7.35 -15.78
N ALA A 25 5.30 8.47 -15.52
CA ALA A 25 5.96 9.26 -16.57
C ALA A 25 7.10 8.51 -17.31
N ARG A 26 7.52 7.34 -16.81
CA ARG A 26 8.55 6.48 -17.42
C ARG A 26 7.93 5.27 -18.14
N GLY A 27 6.61 5.18 -18.25
CA GLY A 27 5.90 4.11 -18.94
C GLY A 27 5.87 2.79 -18.16
N ARG A 28 6.04 2.82 -16.84
CA ARG A 28 5.84 1.67 -15.93
C ARG A 28 4.45 1.76 -15.32
N LEU A 29 3.94 0.65 -14.77
CA LEU A 29 2.68 0.69 -14.02
C LEU A 29 2.79 1.65 -12.84
N ASP A 30 1.84 2.57 -12.71
CA ASP A 30 1.72 3.41 -11.53
C ASP A 30 0.98 2.62 -10.46
N VAL A 31 1.72 2.17 -9.44
CA VAL A 31 1.22 1.23 -8.45
C VAL A 31 0.81 1.99 -7.20
N ALA A 32 -0.47 1.95 -6.86
CA ALA A 32 -1.00 2.54 -5.64
C ALA A 32 -0.55 1.76 -4.39
N ARG A 33 -0.84 2.33 -3.23
CA ARG A 33 -0.47 1.81 -1.91
C ARG A 33 -0.99 0.39 -1.65
N GLU A 34 -2.20 0.10 -2.12
CA GLU A 34 -2.87 -1.19 -1.97
C GLU A 34 -2.52 -2.17 -3.10
N TYR A 35 -1.45 -1.89 -3.85
CA TYR A 35 -0.95 -2.68 -4.98
C TYR A 35 -1.86 -2.72 -6.21
N THR A 36 -2.85 -1.81 -6.28
CA THR A 36 -3.69 -1.61 -7.46
C THR A 36 -2.95 -0.84 -8.55
N VAL A 37 -3.30 -1.12 -9.81
CA VAL A 37 -2.74 -0.42 -10.99
C VAL A 37 -3.85 0.10 -11.90
N ASP A 38 -5.07 0.23 -11.37
CA ASP A 38 -6.27 0.57 -12.10
C ASP A 38 -7.05 1.70 -11.41
N GLY A 39 -6.38 2.71 -10.87
CA GLY A 39 -7.01 3.90 -10.29
C GLY A 39 -7.92 3.56 -9.11
N ASP A 40 -7.43 2.71 -8.20
CA ASP A 40 -8.13 2.24 -7.00
C ASP A 40 -9.48 1.56 -7.28
N ARG A 41 -9.70 1.09 -8.52
CA ARG A 41 -10.88 0.29 -8.87
C ARG A 41 -10.83 -1.12 -8.27
N GLY A 42 -9.65 -1.57 -7.82
CA GLY A 42 -9.48 -2.80 -7.07
C GLY A 42 -9.69 -4.07 -7.90
N ARG A 43 -9.46 -4.00 -9.22
CA ARG A 43 -9.63 -5.15 -10.14
C ARG A 43 -8.31 -5.72 -10.64
N VAL A 44 -7.27 -4.90 -10.72
CA VAL A 44 -5.95 -5.31 -11.19
C VAL A 44 -4.91 -5.00 -10.12
N PHE A 45 -4.22 -6.04 -9.67
CA PHE A 45 -3.17 -5.96 -8.67
C PHE A 45 -1.84 -6.43 -9.26
N VAL A 46 -0.73 -5.90 -8.75
CA VAL A 46 0.62 -6.30 -9.13
C VAL A 46 1.39 -6.85 -7.92
N LEU A 47 2.21 -7.88 -8.16
CA LEU A 47 3.10 -8.46 -7.17
C LEU A 47 4.51 -8.54 -7.77
N ASN A 48 5.53 -8.10 -7.01
CA ASN A 48 6.92 -7.98 -7.43
C ASN A 48 7.16 -7.07 -8.66
N GLY A 49 6.17 -6.29 -9.08
CA GLY A 49 6.28 -5.31 -10.18
C GLY A 49 6.39 -3.86 -9.70
N GLU A 50 6.42 -3.67 -8.38
CA GLU A 50 6.28 -2.39 -7.69
C GLU A 50 7.59 -1.88 -7.06
N GLU A 51 8.75 -2.45 -7.41
CA GLU A 51 10.05 -2.06 -6.82
C GLU A 51 10.32 -0.55 -6.96
N HIS A 52 9.87 0.07 -8.05
CA HIS A 52 10.03 1.50 -8.27
C HIS A 52 9.17 2.39 -7.36
N SER A 53 8.13 1.87 -6.73
CA SER A 53 7.23 2.62 -5.84
C SER A 53 7.30 2.16 -4.38
N HIS A 54 7.44 0.86 -4.12
CA HIS A 54 7.49 0.26 -2.78
C HIS A 54 8.91 -0.09 -2.32
N GLY A 55 9.90 0.10 -3.20
CA GLY A 55 11.31 -0.06 -2.87
C GLY A 55 11.75 -1.51 -2.72
N VAL A 56 12.81 -1.71 -1.94
CA VAL A 56 13.56 -2.97 -1.85
C VAL A 56 12.77 -4.14 -1.25
N THR A 57 11.64 -3.88 -0.59
CA THR A 57 10.79 -4.94 -0.04
C THR A 57 9.90 -5.58 -1.10
N ALA A 58 9.75 -4.98 -2.28
CA ALA A 58 8.92 -5.51 -3.36
C ALA A 58 9.30 -6.95 -3.77
N PRO A 59 10.59 -7.29 -4.02
CA PRO A 59 10.99 -8.68 -4.30
C PRO A 59 11.18 -9.57 -3.06
N ASP A 60 11.03 -9.03 -1.83
CA ASP A 60 11.31 -9.78 -0.60
C ASP A 60 10.19 -10.80 -0.30
N LEU A 61 10.57 -12.08 -0.22
CA LEU A 61 9.65 -13.16 0.13
C LEU A 61 9.10 -13.02 1.56
N GLY A 62 9.88 -12.48 2.49
CA GLY A 62 9.45 -12.23 3.87
C GLY A 62 8.32 -11.21 3.95
N PHE A 63 8.27 -10.29 2.98
CA PHE A 63 7.21 -9.27 2.90
C PHE A 63 5.98 -9.73 2.10
N GLY A 64 6.08 -10.87 1.39
CA GLY A 64 5.00 -11.39 0.56
C GLY A 64 3.71 -11.70 1.33
N ALA A 65 3.79 -12.20 2.57
CA ALA A 65 2.63 -12.48 3.40
C ALA A 65 1.87 -11.18 3.78
N TRP A 66 2.61 -10.14 4.17
CA TRP A 66 2.04 -8.83 4.49
C TRP A 66 1.36 -8.20 3.26
N ARG A 67 2.03 -8.23 2.09
CA ARG A 67 1.45 -7.76 0.82
C ARG A 67 0.15 -8.49 0.48
N ASN A 68 0.13 -9.82 0.62
CA ASN A 68 -1.07 -10.60 0.36
C ASN A 68 -2.21 -10.24 1.33
N ALA A 69 -1.92 -9.97 2.60
CA ALA A 69 -2.93 -9.51 3.55
C ALA A 69 -3.56 -8.18 3.12
N VAL A 70 -2.76 -7.22 2.65
CA VAL A 70 -3.23 -5.93 2.11
C VAL A 70 -4.12 -6.14 0.88
N ILE A 71 -3.67 -6.93 -0.10
CA ILE A 71 -4.44 -7.21 -1.32
C ILE A 71 -5.76 -7.91 -1.01
N ILE A 72 -5.75 -8.91 -0.12
CA ILE A 72 -6.98 -9.61 0.28
C ILE A 72 -7.94 -8.65 1.00
N ALA A 73 -7.42 -7.73 1.82
CA ALA A 73 -8.25 -6.71 2.46
C ALA A 73 -8.88 -5.77 1.43
N ALA A 74 -8.14 -5.35 0.40
CA ALA A 74 -8.66 -4.54 -0.70
C ALA A 74 -9.74 -5.29 -1.51
N ILE A 75 -9.53 -6.57 -1.81
CA ILE A 75 -10.49 -7.40 -2.56
C ILE A 75 -11.78 -7.62 -1.76
N THR A 76 -11.68 -7.88 -0.46
CA THR A 76 -12.81 -8.27 0.39
C THR A 76 -13.49 -7.10 1.09
N GLY A 77 -12.88 -5.92 1.10
CA GLY A 77 -13.35 -4.74 1.83
C GLY A 77 -13.22 -4.86 3.35
N ARG A 78 -12.47 -5.85 3.87
CA ARG A 78 -12.26 -6.06 5.31
C ARG A 78 -10.88 -6.65 5.60
N GLU A 79 -10.35 -6.38 6.78
CA GLU A 79 -9.08 -6.95 7.23
C GLU A 79 -9.26 -8.45 7.58
N VAL A 80 -9.04 -9.35 6.61
CA VAL A 80 -9.17 -10.82 6.78
C VAL A 80 -8.01 -11.40 7.58
N TYR A 81 -6.81 -10.88 7.34
CA TYR A 81 -5.60 -11.16 8.09
C TYR A 81 -5.12 -9.87 8.74
N PRO A 82 -4.68 -9.89 10.00
CA PRO A 82 -4.14 -8.71 10.67
C PRO A 82 -3.00 -8.08 9.85
N ILE A 83 -3.01 -6.76 9.71
CA ILE A 83 -1.97 -5.99 9.01
C ILE A 83 -1.21 -5.16 10.05
N GLU A 84 0.03 -5.55 10.32
CA GLU A 84 0.88 -4.82 11.26
C GLU A 84 1.28 -3.46 10.69
N ARG A 85 1.03 -2.40 11.46
CA ARG A 85 1.33 -1.00 11.10
C ARG A 85 2.56 -0.46 11.84
N ARG A 86 2.98 -1.12 12.93
CA ARG A 86 4.15 -0.73 13.75
C ARG A 86 4.87 -1.96 14.26
N ILE A 87 6.02 -2.23 13.67
CA ILE A 87 6.92 -3.34 14.06
C ILE A 87 8.34 -2.87 14.43
N ALA A 88 8.71 -1.66 13.99
CA ALA A 88 10.03 -1.08 14.25
C ALA A 88 10.04 -0.32 15.57
N PHE A 89 11.19 -0.34 16.25
CA PHE A 89 11.47 0.57 17.37
C PHE A 89 11.74 1.99 16.89
N GLN A 90 12.24 2.11 15.66
CA GLN A 90 12.58 3.37 15.00
C GLN A 90 11.32 4.05 14.46
N GLU A 91 11.34 5.39 14.50
CA GLU A 91 10.36 6.22 13.80
C GLU A 91 11.02 6.79 12.54
N PHE A 92 10.31 6.68 11.41
CA PHE A 92 10.77 7.17 10.12
C PHE A 92 9.93 8.39 9.72
N GLY A 93 10.58 9.40 9.16
CA GLY A 93 9.94 10.66 8.77
C GLY A 93 10.58 11.87 9.45
N VAL A 94 10.04 13.06 9.19
CA VAL A 94 10.43 14.27 9.91
C VAL A 94 9.60 14.33 11.19
N PRO A 95 10.22 14.42 12.39
CA PRO A 95 9.49 14.56 13.65
C PRO A 95 8.58 15.79 13.62
N ALA A 96 7.37 15.68 14.18
CA ALA A 96 6.40 16.77 14.18
C ALA A 96 6.88 18.03 14.92
N ASP A 97 7.81 17.86 15.86
CA ASP A 97 8.44 18.92 16.64
C ASP A 97 9.78 19.40 16.06
N ALA A 98 10.20 18.87 14.89
CA ALA A 98 11.41 19.33 14.22
C ALA A 98 11.23 20.79 13.78
N LEU A 99 11.96 21.69 14.43
CA LEU A 99 11.97 23.10 14.03
C LEU A 99 12.51 23.24 12.60
N PRO A 100 11.86 24.02 11.73
CA PRO A 100 12.36 24.27 10.39
C PRO A 100 13.76 24.87 10.47
N VAL A 101 14.74 24.22 9.84
CA VAL A 101 16.11 24.77 9.77
C VAL A 101 16.08 25.96 8.78
N PRO A 102 16.44 27.19 9.22
CA PRO A 102 16.40 28.35 8.33
C PRO A 102 17.32 28.17 7.12
N GLY A 103 16.78 28.25 5.91
CA GLY A 103 17.53 28.14 4.65
C GLY A 103 17.38 26.83 3.88
N ALA A 104 16.67 25.83 4.44
CA ALA A 104 16.28 24.66 3.68
C ALA A 104 15.08 25.01 2.77
N ALA A 105 15.34 25.33 1.50
CA ALA A 105 14.30 25.53 0.51
C ALA A 105 13.44 24.26 0.40
N ALA A 106 12.19 24.33 0.84
CA ALA A 106 11.22 23.24 0.74
C ALA A 106 10.95 22.93 -0.73
N SER A 107 11.58 21.88 -1.24
CA SER A 107 11.18 21.25 -2.49
C SER A 107 9.97 20.39 -2.17
N SER A 108 8.78 21.00 -2.30
CA SER A 108 7.50 20.31 -2.16
C SER A 108 7.34 19.29 -3.29
N THR A 109 7.76 18.06 -3.04
CA THR A 109 7.09 16.90 -3.65
C THR A 109 6.07 16.46 -2.63
N ALA A 110 4.79 16.58 -2.98
CA ALA A 110 3.67 16.22 -2.12
C ALA A 110 3.81 14.75 -1.69
N ALA A 111 4.36 14.53 -0.49
CA ALA A 111 4.05 13.33 0.27
C ALA A 111 2.56 13.44 0.60
N SER A 112 1.76 12.61 -0.04
CA SER A 112 0.35 12.48 0.25
C SER A 112 0.19 12.26 1.76
N SER A 113 -0.64 13.11 2.34
CA SER A 113 -0.90 13.20 3.77
C SER A 113 -1.26 11.83 4.34
N VAL A 114 -0.49 11.43 5.36
CA VAL A 114 -0.73 10.25 6.19
C VAL A 114 -1.89 10.56 7.14
N ASP A 115 -3.08 10.85 6.61
CA ASP A 115 -4.23 11.15 7.45
C ASP A 115 -4.97 9.85 7.81
N ALA A 116 -4.72 9.40 9.04
CA ALA A 116 -5.66 9.36 10.16
C ALA A 116 -7.09 8.80 9.98
N ALA A 117 -7.59 8.53 8.78
CA ALA A 117 -8.98 8.14 8.52
C ALA A 117 -9.24 6.64 8.79
N SER A 118 -8.23 5.77 8.71
CA SER A 118 -8.40 4.33 8.97
C SER A 118 -8.54 3.99 10.45
N ALA A 119 -8.04 4.83 11.37
CA ALA A 119 -8.14 4.57 12.81
C ALA A 119 -9.56 4.81 13.35
N ALA A 120 -10.28 5.79 12.79
CA ALA A 120 -11.65 6.12 13.22
C ALA A 120 -12.70 5.07 12.78
N ALA A 121 -12.48 4.39 11.64
CA ALA A 121 -13.42 3.37 11.17
C ALA A 121 -13.35 2.05 11.97
N ALA A 122 -12.23 1.79 12.64
CA ALA A 122 -12.02 0.58 13.44
C ALA A 122 -12.66 0.67 14.84
N SER A 123 -12.85 1.87 15.41
CA SER A 123 -13.51 2.00 16.71
C SER A 123 -15.04 1.91 16.61
N ALA A 124 -15.63 2.30 15.48
CA ALA A 124 -17.10 2.27 15.30
C ALA A 124 -17.67 0.86 15.06
N SER A 125 -16.86 -0.06 14.53
CA SER A 125 -17.27 -1.44 14.22
C SER A 125 -17.09 -2.41 15.38
N ALA A 126 -16.27 -2.08 16.39
CA ALA A 126 -16.09 -2.88 17.59
C ALA A 126 -17.32 -2.78 18.55
N ASP A 127 -17.87 -1.59 18.74
CA ASP A 127 -19.03 -1.36 19.61
C ASP A 127 -20.32 -2.03 19.10
N ALA A 128 -20.45 -2.25 17.79
CA ALA A 128 -21.62 -2.89 17.18
C ALA A 128 -21.62 -4.43 17.33
N VAL A 129 -20.43 -5.05 17.35
CA VAL A 129 -20.30 -6.52 17.47
C VAL A 129 -20.51 -6.97 18.92
N GLU A 130 -20.16 -6.12 19.90
CA GLU A 130 -20.38 -6.44 21.32
C GLU A 130 -21.87 -6.34 21.72
N ALA A 131 -22.66 -5.50 21.04
CA ALA A 131 -24.10 -5.39 21.28
C ALA A 131 -24.89 -6.60 20.75
N ASP A 132 -24.52 -7.15 19.59
CA ASP A 132 -25.22 -8.28 18.96
C ASP A 132 -24.96 -9.62 19.68
N ALA A 133 -23.78 -9.77 20.28
CA ALA A 133 -23.43 -10.96 21.08
C ALA A 133 -24.24 -11.09 22.38
N VAL A 134 -24.77 -9.99 22.91
CA VAL A 134 -25.56 -9.97 24.16
C VAL A 134 -27.05 -10.27 23.91
N GLU A 135 -27.57 -10.05 22.70
CA GLU A 135 -28.98 -10.28 22.35
C GLU A 135 -29.27 -11.76 22.00
N VAL A 136 -28.29 -12.49 21.47
CA VAL A 136 -28.45 -13.92 21.10
C VAL A 136 -28.38 -14.87 22.31
N ALA A 137 -27.96 -14.37 23.49
CA ALA A 137 -27.74 -15.15 24.71
C ALA A 137 -28.86 -15.03 25.77
N ARG A 138 -30.06 -14.56 25.40
CA ARG A 138 -31.23 -14.48 26.30
C ARG A 138 -32.44 -15.25 25.79
#